data_AF-A0AA96L9P1-F1
#
_entry.id   AF-A0AA96L9P1-F1
#
_cell.length_a   1.000
_cell.length_b   1.000
_cell.length_c   1.000
_cell.angle_alpha   90.00
_cell.angle_beta   90.00
_cell.angle_gamma   90.00
#
_symmetry.space_group_name_H-M   'P 1'
#
loop_
_entity.id
_entity.type
_entity.pdbx_description
1 polymer ?
#
loop_
_entity_poly.entity_id
_entity_poly.type
_entity_poly.pdbx_seq_one_letter_code
_entity_poly.pdbx_strand_id
1 'polypeptide(L)'
;MYFTDKNPEAHQALYSQLTEQYDADDGAFSAACYLVSLPAVYGSVPEGKTGSNPLSWYWGPFDPVLDRRGESAAVGSLPAGLKQLVRVGAELFAGRSLHFQLAEAQKVWSEDEYRVFVQALVIYRAGCPFPAE
;
A
#
# COMPACT_ATOMS: atom_id res chain seq x y z
N MET A 1 9.88 7.12 -12.13
CA MET A 1 8.91 6.39 -11.29
C MET A 1 7.68 6.13 -12.13
N TYR A 2 7.19 4.90 -12.15
CA TYR A 2 5.94 4.54 -12.82
C TYR A 2 4.74 5.01 -11.99
N PHE A 3 3.66 5.41 -12.65
CA PHE A 3 2.35 5.68 -12.06
C PHE A 3 1.30 5.00 -12.95
N THR A 4 0.25 4.42 -12.35
CA THR A 4 -0.85 3.71 -13.04
C THR A 4 -1.28 4.35 -14.37
N ASP A 5 -1.49 3.49 -15.37
CA ASP A 5 -1.89 3.90 -16.73
C ASP A 5 -3.28 4.56 -16.78
N LYS A 6 -4.13 4.31 -15.78
CA LYS A 6 -5.52 4.82 -15.76
C LYS A 6 -5.61 6.31 -15.46
N ASN A 7 -4.77 6.80 -14.56
CA ASN A 7 -4.74 8.22 -14.16
C ASN A 7 -3.39 8.55 -13.50
N PRO A 8 -2.32 8.67 -14.31
CA PRO A 8 -0.96 8.83 -13.79
C PRO A 8 -0.76 10.16 -13.05
N GLU A 9 -1.39 11.25 -13.52
CA GLU A 9 -1.30 12.58 -12.91
C GLU A 9 -1.91 12.60 -11.51
N ALA A 10 -3.11 12.03 -11.34
CA ALA A 10 -3.75 11.96 -10.03
C ALA A 10 -2.96 11.07 -9.05
N HIS A 11 -2.43 9.96 -9.54
CA HIS A 11 -1.61 9.06 -8.74
C HIS A 11 -0.32 9.76 -8.26
N GLN A 12 0.36 10.50 -9.14
CA GLN A 12 1.56 11.26 -8.79
C GLN A 12 1.25 12.40 -7.80
N ALA A 13 0.15 13.12 -8.00
CA ALA A 13 -0.25 14.22 -7.13
C ALA A 13 -0.56 13.71 -5.71
N LEU A 14 -1.34 12.63 -5.60
CA LEU A 14 -1.64 11.98 -4.31
C LEU A 14 -0.38 11.42 -3.66
N TYR A 15 0.54 10.85 -4.44
CA TYR A 15 1.79 10.34 -3.91
C TYR A 15 2.59 11.46 -3.24
N SER A 16 2.77 12.58 -3.94
CA SER A 16 3.52 13.75 -3.44
C SER A 16 2.88 14.31 -2.16
N GLN A 17 1.54 14.43 -2.15
CA GLN A 17 0.79 14.88 -0.98
C GLN A 17 1.01 13.95 0.22
N LEU A 18 0.90 12.64 0.03
CA LEU A 18 1.05 11.67 1.12
C LEU A 18 2.49 11.60 1.63
N THR A 19 3.50 11.68 0.75
CA THR A 19 4.90 11.69 1.18
C THR A 19 5.24 12.92 2.00
N GLU A 20 4.69 14.09 1.65
CA GLU A 20 4.88 15.32 2.42
C GLU A 20 4.14 15.25 3.76
N GLN A 21 2.88 14.79 3.75
CA GLN A 21 2.06 14.65 4.96
C GLN A 21 2.71 13.76 6.02
N TYR A 22 3.36 12.67 5.60
CA TYR A 22 3.93 11.67 6.50
C TYR A 22 5.42 11.77 6.70
N ASP A 23 6.08 12.77 6.10
CA ASP A 23 7.54 12.90 6.08
C ASP A 23 8.21 11.56 5.71
N ALA A 24 7.79 11.00 4.58
CA ALA A 24 8.12 9.63 4.17
C ALA A 24 9.57 9.51 3.69
N ASP A 25 10.53 9.59 4.62
CA ASP A 25 11.97 9.57 4.39
C ASP A 25 12.53 8.14 4.22
N ASP A 26 11.87 7.13 4.77
CA ASP A 26 12.24 5.73 4.62
C ASP A 26 11.46 5.00 3.51
N GLY A 27 12.03 3.88 3.05
CA GLY A 27 11.46 3.08 1.97
C GLY A 27 10.10 2.48 2.30
N ALA A 28 9.84 2.16 3.57
CA ALA A 28 8.60 1.55 4.02
C ALA A 28 7.44 2.55 3.97
N PHE A 29 7.64 3.74 4.52
CA PHE A 29 6.68 4.85 4.42
C PHE A 29 6.47 5.29 2.97
N SER A 30 7.55 5.46 2.21
CA SER A 30 7.46 5.86 0.80
C SER A 30 6.69 4.84 -0.05
N ALA A 31 6.93 3.54 0.12
CA ALA A 31 6.19 2.50 -0.60
C ALA A 31 4.72 2.42 -0.19
N ALA A 32 4.43 2.61 1.11
CA ALA A 32 3.05 2.67 1.61
C ALA A 32 2.30 3.88 1.03
N CYS A 33 2.90 5.08 1.04
CA CYS A 33 2.33 6.27 0.41
C CYS A 33 2.05 6.04 -1.07
N TYR A 34 2.99 5.43 -1.80
CA TYR A 34 2.84 5.12 -3.22
C TYR A 34 1.63 4.21 -3.49
N LEU A 35 1.49 3.09 -2.77
CA LEU A 35 0.37 2.17 -2.98
C LEU A 35 -0.98 2.76 -2.57
N VAL A 36 -1.01 3.56 -1.49
CA VAL A 36 -2.23 4.25 -1.04
C VAL A 36 -2.62 5.37 -2.00
N SER A 37 -1.65 5.98 -2.70
CA SER A 37 -1.91 7.05 -3.67
C SER A 37 -2.57 6.60 -4.97
N LEU A 38 -2.72 5.29 -5.20
CA LEU A 38 -3.55 4.80 -6.31
C LEU A 38 -4.97 5.37 -6.17
N PRO A 39 -5.51 6.09 -7.17
CA PRO A 39 -6.78 6.81 -7.00
C PRO A 39 -7.95 5.92 -6.54
N ALA A 40 -8.01 4.67 -7.03
CA ALA A 40 -9.04 3.70 -6.62
C ALA A 40 -8.85 3.20 -5.17
N VAL A 41 -7.61 3.09 -4.70
CA VAL A 41 -7.32 2.75 -3.30
C VAL A 41 -7.62 3.94 -2.41
N TYR A 42 -7.10 5.12 -2.77
CA TYR A 42 -7.31 6.36 -2.03
C TYR A 42 -8.80 6.69 -1.86
N GLY A 43 -9.58 6.56 -2.94
CA GLY A 43 -11.04 6.76 -2.89
C GLY A 43 -11.79 5.75 -2.01
N SER A 44 -11.15 4.64 -1.64
CA SER A 44 -11.70 3.63 -0.72
C SER A 44 -11.31 3.86 0.74
N VAL A 45 -10.41 4.82 1.01
CA VAL A 45 -10.02 5.19 2.37
C VAL A 45 -11.19 5.90 3.06
N PRO A 46 -11.65 5.41 4.24
CA PRO A 46 -12.75 6.05 4.97
C PRO A 46 -12.46 7.53 5.25
N GLU A 47 -13.39 8.40 4.85
CA GLU A 47 -13.31 9.86 5.01
C GLU A 47 -12.05 10.52 4.37
N GLY A 48 -11.33 9.80 3.50
CA GLY A 48 -10.03 10.25 2.99
C GLY A 48 -8.96 10.42 4.07
N LYS A 49 -9.18 9.90 5.28
CA LYS A 49 -8.28 10.03 6.41
C LYS A 49 -7.47 8.76 6.57
N THR A 50 -6.27 8.78 6.04
CA THR A 50 -5.29 7.70 6.19
C THR A 50 -4.82 7.48 7.64
N GLY A 51 -5.04 8.46 8.54
CA GLY A 51 -4.77 8.34 9.98
C GLY A 51 -3.40 8.88 10.40
N SER A 52 -2.78 8.25 11.40
CA SER A 52 -1.43 8.62 11.91
C SER A 52 -0.29 8.14 11.02
N ASN A 53 -0.55 7.20 10.12
CA ASN A 53 0.35 6.70 9.09
C ASN A 53 -0.46 6.30 7.84
N PRO A 54 0.17 6.10 6.66
CA PRO A 54 -0.55 5.85 5.40
C PRO A 54 -1.52 4.65 5.43
N LEU A 55 -1.29 3.68 6.31
CA LEU A 55 -1.99 2.41 6.38
C LEU A 55 -2.83 2.25 7.65
N SER A 56 -3.10 3.32 8.40
CA SER A 56 -3.88 3.20 9.65
C SER A 56 -5.29 2.65 9.40
N TRP A 57 -5.85 2.93 8.22
CA TRP A 57 -7.15 2.44 7.75
C TRP A 57 -7.15 0.96 7.31
N TYR A 58 -5.97 0.32 7.19
CA TYR A 58 -5.85 -1.08 6.76
C TYR A 58 -6.43 -2.04 7.81
N TRP A 59 -6.26 -1.73 9.09
CA TRP A 59 -6.66 -2.60 10.18
C TRP A 59 -8.09 -2.35 10.62
N GLY A 60 -8.86 -3.44 10.78
CA GLY A 60 -10.18 -3.43 11.39
C GLY A 60 -10.13 -3.44 12.92
N PRO A 61 -11.28 -3.59 13.59
CA PRO A 61 -11.34 -3.71 15.04
C PRO A 61 -10.49 -4.89 15.53
N PHE A 62 -9.94 -4.74 16.74
CA PHE A 62 -9.21 -5.81 17.42
C PHE A 62 -10.21 -6.87 17.92
N ASP A 63 -9.97 -8.14 17.57
CA ASP A 63 -10.73 -9.27 18.08
C ASP A 63 -9.97 -9.88 19.28
N PRO A 64 -10.47 -9.71 20.53
CA PRO A 64 -9.81 -10.23 21.72
C PRO A 64 -9.94 -11.75 21.88
N VAL A 65 -10.87 -12.40 21.17
CA VAL A 65 -11.07 -13.86 21.22
C VAL A 65 -10.02 -14.57 20.38
N LEU A 66 -9.66 -13.97 19.25
CA LEU A 66 -8.71 -14.51 18.28
C LEU A 66 -7.33 -13.85 18.38
N ASP A 67 -7.15 -12.92 19.32
CA ASP A 67 -5.95 -12.10 19.56
C ASP A 67 -5.34 -11.54 18.27
N ARG A 68 -6.19 -11.05 17.36
CA ARG A 68 -5.76 -10.63 16.03
C ARG A 68 -6.52 -9.40 15.54
N ARG A 69 -5.82 -8.55 14.79
CA ARG A 69 -6.42 -7.50 13.96
C ARG A 69 -6.66 -8.07 12.57
N GLY A 70 -7.91 -8.07 12.12
CA GLY A 70 -8.27 -8.40 10.74
C GLY A 70 -8.10 -7.21 9.81
N GLU A 71 -8.17 -7.45 8.51
CA GLU A 71 -8.32 -6.38 7.51
C GLU A 71 -9.61 -5.60 7.73
N SER A 72 -9.59 -4.29 7.53
CA SER A 72 -10.77 -3.43 7.67
C SER A 72 -11.80 -3.72 6.59
N ALA A 73 -13.05 -3.30 6.82
CA ALA A 73 -14.11 -3.43 5.82
C ALA A 73 -13.78 -2.66 4.52
N ALA A 74 -13.06 -1.54 4.61
CA ALA A 74 -12.59 -0.78 3.46
C ALA A 74 -11.67 -1.64 2.57
N VAL A 75 -10.66 -2.29 3.17
CA VAL A 75 -9.79 -3.24 2.46
C VAL A 75 -10.60 -4.41 1.91
N GLY A 76 -11.52 -4.96 2.72
CA GLY A 76 -12.40 -6.06 2.34
C GLY A 76 -13.23 -5.78 1.08
N SER A 77 -13.63 -4.52 0.88
CA SER A 77 -14.44 -4.08 -0.27
C SER A 77 -13.66 -3.84 -1.56
N LEU A 78 -12.32 -3.79 -1.51
CA LEU A 78 -11.49 -3.55 -2.69
C LEU A 78 -11.57 -4.74 -3.68
N PRO A 79 -11.49 -4.45 -5.01
CA PRO A 79 -11.23 -5.45 -6.03
C PRO A 79 -9.99 -6.30 -5.68
N ALA A 80 -9.99 -7.57 -6.09
CA ALA A 80 -8.97 -8.54 -5.69
C ALA A 80 -7.52 -8.09 -5.99
N GLY A 81 -7.28 -7.49 -7.16
CA GLY A 81 -5.96 -6.98 -7.55
C GLY A 81 -5.49 -5.83 -6.64
N LEU A 82 -6.32 -4.81 -6.46
CA LEU A 82 -6.05 -3.68 -5.56
C LEU A 82 -5.88 -4.11 -4.10
N LYS A 83 -6.67 -5.08 -3.65
CA LYS A 83 -6.55 -5.66 -2.30
C LYS A 83 -5.16 -6.28 -2.09
N GLN A 84 -4.65 -7.02 -3.08
CA GLN A 84 -3.30 -7.59 -3.00
C GLN A 84 -2.22 -6.50 -3.01
N LEU A 85 -2.39 -5.42 -3.77
CA LEU A 85 -1.46 -4.28 -3.74
C LEU A 85 -1.43 -3.61 -2.36
N VAL A 86 -2.59 -3.39 -1.74
CA VAL A 86 -2.66 -2.83 -0.38
C VAL A 86 -2.00 -3.76 0.64
N ARG A 87 -2.18 -5.08 0.51
CA ARG A 87 -1.49 -6.08 1.35
C ARG A 87 0.03 -6.01 1.21
N VAL A 88 0.55 -5.82 -0.01
CA VAL A 88 1.99 -5.57 -0.21
C VAL A 88 2.44 -4.37 0.60
N GLY A 89 1.71 -3.25 0.52
CA GLY A 89 2.02 -2.04 1.29
C GLY A 89 2.04 -2.31 2.79
N ALA A 90 1.05 -3.05 3.31
CA ALA A 90 0.98 -3.44 4.71
C ALA A 90 2.18 -4.29 5.16
N GLU A 91 2.62 -5.25 4.34
CA GLU A 91 3.77 -6.09 4.68
C GLU A 91 5.10 -5.36 4.61
N LEU A 92 5.30 -4.54 3.57
CA LEU A 92 6.49 -3.69 3.44
C LEU A 92 6.60 -2.73 4.62
N PHE A 93 5.49 -2.10 5.00
CA PHE A 93 5.41 -1.19 6.13
C PHE A 93 5.64 -1.87 7.48
N ALA A 94 5.05 -3.06 7.69
CA ALA A 94 5.19 -3.79 8.94
C ALA A 94 6.52 -4.55 9.07
N GLY A 95 7.28 -4.72 7.98
CA GLY A 95 8.52 -5.49 7.96
C GLY A 95 8.31 -6.99 8.26
N ARG A 96 7.11 -7.51 8.07
CA ARG A 96 6.76 -8.92 8.33
C ARG A 96 5.63 -9.39 7.43
N SER A 97 5.55 -10.70 7.23
CA SER A 97 4.47 -11.31 6.46
C SER A 97 3.13 -11.19 7.21
N LEU A 98 2.06 -10.91 6.47
CA LEU A 98 0.70 -10.69 6.94
C LEU A 98 -0.29 -11.52 6.09
N HIS A 99 -0.79 -10.96 4.98
CA HIS A 99 -1.86 -11.53 4.16
C HIS A 99 -1.55 -11.55 2.66
N PHE A 100 -0.45 -10.94 2.22
CA PHE A 100 -0.06 -10.91 0.81
C PHE A 100 0.43 -12.29 0.38
N GLN A 101 -0.03 -12.71 -0.79
CA GLN A 101 0.45 -13.94 -1.42
C GLN A 101 0.69 -13.68 -2.89
N LEU A 102 1.97 -13.65 -3.29
CA LEU A 102 2.37 -13.35 -4.67
C LEU A 102 1.72 -14.30 -5.69
N ALA A 103 1.63 -15.59 -5.37
CA ALA A 103 1.02 -16.59 -6.26
C ALA A 103 -0.47 -16.32 -6.53
N GLU A 104 -1.22 -15.85 -5.53
CA GLU A 104 -2.62 -15.46 -5.70
C GLU A 104 -2.74 -14.11 -6.40
N ALA A 105 -1.85 -13.17 -6.07
CA ALA A 105 -1.82 -11.84 -6.68
C ALA A 105 -1.59 -11.90 -8.20
N GLN A 106 -0.66 -12.75 -8.66
CA GLN A 106 -0.38 -12.93 -10.09
C GLN A 106 -1.57 -13.46 -10.90
N LYS A 107 -2.52 -14.16 -10.27
CA LYS A 107 -3.72 -14.67 -10.96
C LYS A 107 -4.75 -13.57 -11.23
N VAL A 108 -4.70 -12.48 -10.47
CA VAL A 108 -5.73 -11.41 -10.49
C VAL A 108 -5.20 -10.08 -10.99
N TRP A 109 -3.87 -9.87 -10.98
CA TRP A 109 -3.28 -8.63 -11.43
C TRP A 109 -3.31 -8.49 -12.96
N SER A 110 -3.80 -7.34 -13.38
CA SER A 110 -3.52 -6.78 -14.70
C SER A 110 -2.04 -6.37 -14.83
N GLU A 111 -1.61 -6.10 -16.06
CA GLU A 111 -0.26 -5.60 -16.32
C GLU A 111 0.03 -4.30 -15.58
N ASP A 112 -0.94 -3.38 -15.52
CA ASP A 112 -0.84 -2.13 -14.77
C ASP A 112 -0.60 -2.38 -13.28
N GLU A 113 -1.40 -3.25 -12.65
CA GLU A 113 -1.24 -3.58 -11.24
C GLU A 113 0.11 -4.27 -10.95
N TYR A 114 0.58 -5.12 -11.86
CA TYR A 114 1.91 -5.73 -11.75
C TYR A 114 3.03 -4.68 -11.81
N ARG A 115 2.94 -3.71 -12.73
CA ARG A 115 3.91 -2.61 -12.82
C ARG A 115 3.88 -1.72 -11.58
N VAL A 116 2.70 -1.44 -11.04
CA VAL A 116 2.55 -0.75 -9.75
C VAL A 116 3.23 -1.53 -8.63
N PHE A 117 3.01 -2.84 -8.53
CA PHE A 117 3.68 -3.69 -7.56
C PHE A 117 5.21 -3.59 -7.65
N VAL A 118 5.77 -3.77 -8.86
CA VAL A 118 7.22 -3.69 -9.07
C VAL A 118 7.76 -2.32 -8.69
N GLN A 119 7.06 -1.24 -9.05
CA GLN A 119 7.47 0.12 -8.69
C GLN A 119 7.46 0.35 -7.18
N ALA A 120 6.51 -0.21 -6.44
CA ALA A 120 6.48 -0.14 -4.98
C ALA A 120 7.70 -0.82 -4.35
N LEU A 121 8.14 -1.97 -4.89
CA LEU A 121 9.37 -2.64 -4.45
C LEU A 121 10.63 -1.83 -4.73
N VAL A 122 10.69 -1.16 -5.90
CA VAL A 122 11.80 -0.27 -6.25
C VAL A 122 11.90 0.89 -5.27
N ILE A 123 10.76 1.50 -4.92
CA ILE A 123 10.67 2.60 -3.94
C ILE A 123 11.14 2.10 -2.57
N TYR A 124 10.59 0.98 -2.11
CA TYR A 124 10.96 0.38 -0.83
C TYR A 124 12.47 0.14 -0.73
N ARG A 125 13.05 -0.48 -1.76
CA ARG A 125 14.48 -0.78 -1.79
C ARG A 125 15.35 0.48 -1.83
N ALA A 126 14.92 1.54 -2.51
CA ALA A 126 15.69 2.78 -2.60
C ALA A 126 15.80 3.51 -1.26
N GLY A 127 14.77 3.44 -0.42
CA GLY A 127 14.75 4.05 0.91
C GLY A 127 15.21 3.13 2.05
N CYS A 128 15.57 1.88 1.76
CA CYS A 128 16.21 0.99 2.73
C CYS A 128 17.73 1.09 2.55
N PRO A 129 18.49 1.70 3.48
CA PRO A 129 19.94 1.65 3.42
C PRO A 129 20.37 0.18 3.47
N PHE A 130 21.18 -0.24 2.50
CA PHE A 130 21.84 -1.54 2.59
C PHE A 130 22.60 -1.60 3.92
N PRO A 131 22.58 -2.71 4.67
CA PRO A 131 23.56 -2.89 5.72
C PRO A 131 24.93 -2.77 5.05
N ALA A 132 25.74 -1.82 5.51
CA ALA A 132 27.14 -1.76 5.12
C ALA A 132 27.77 -3.09 5.52
N GLU A 133 28.27 -3.84 4.54
CA GLU A 133 29.03 -5.08 4.75
C GLU A 133 30.31 -4.81 5.54
#